data_AF-X1P1B8-F1
#
_entry.id   AF-X1P1B8-F1
#
_cell.length_a   1.000
_cell.length_b   1.000
_cell.length_c   1.000
_cell.angle_alpha   90.00
_cell.angle_beta   90.00
_cell.angle_gamma   90.00
#
_symmetry.space_group_name_H-M   'P 1'
#
loop_
_entity.id
_entity.type
_entity.pdbx_description
1 polymer ?
#
loop_
_entity_poly.entity_id
_entity_poly.type
_entity_poly.pdbx_seq_one_letter_code
_entity_poly.pdbx_strand_id
1 'polypeptide(L)'
;LVGLQKLAAQASNIATKHINNASLYLTLRICENISKKINDMLDYPLTANVLKNSISTFNTETLKGLEQINLHDFGIFLDLEPDEEEKAMLEQNIQVALSSGGIDLEDAIEIRQVRNLKLANQMLKMKRKQKQQYARQMQAEASQQQAQAQTQASQAAAEQEVQKQQALTSEKVNFEQAKSQFEIQRMQAEAQIKRELMSEEFNYQVQLEQIKMQAETGREKEIEDRKDKRTR
;
A
#
# COMPACT_ATOMS: atom_id res chain seq x y z
N LEU A 1 -12.38 -46.76 -16.26
CA LEU A 1 -12.66 -47.92 -15.39
C LEU A 1 -12.64 -47.59 -13.89
N VAL A 2 -11.74 -46.72 -13.40
CA VAL A 2 -11.65 -46.35 -11.96
C VAL A 2 -12.91 -45.65 -11.42
N GLY A 3 -13.62 -44.86 -12.23
CA GLY A 3 -14.83 -44.13 -11.80
C GLY A 3 -16.04 -45.02 -11.50
N LEU A 4 -16.23 -46.10 -12.26
CA LEU A 4 -17.32 -47.07 -12.05
C LEU A 4 -17.10 -47.93 -10.81
N GLN A 5 -15.84 -48.29 -10.54
CA GLN A 5 -15.47 -49.00 -9.32
C GLN A 5 -15.61 -48.11 -8.07
N LYS A 6 -15.29 -46.81 -8.16
CA LYS A 6 -15.55 -45.86 -7.07
C LYS A 6 -17.05 -45.63 -6.81
N LEU A 7 -17.86 -45.53 -7.87
CA LEU A 7 -19.32 -45.45 -7.74
C LEU A 7 -19.92 -46.72 -7.12
N ALA A 8 -19.46 -47.90 -7.53
CA ALA A 8 -19.89 -49.17 -6.94
C ALA A 8 -19.47 -49.29 -5.47
N ALA A 9 -18.25 -48.86 -5.12
CA ALA A 9 -17.78 -48.84 -3.74
C ALA A 9 -18.55 -47.81 -2.88
N GLN A 10 -18.86 -46.63 -3.40
CA GLN A 10 -19.70 -45.65 -2.71
C GLN A 10 -21.13 -46.16 -2.49
N ALA A 11 -21.74 -46.77 -3.52
CA ALA A 11 -23.06 -47.38 -3.38
C ALA A 11 -23.06 -48.53 -2.35
N SER A 12 -22.00 -49.34 -2.33
CA SER A 12 -21.79 -50.40 -1.34
C SER A 12 -21.62 -49.84 0.08
N ASN A 13 -20.83 -48.78 0.25
CA ASN A 13 -20.64 -48.09 1.53
C ASN A 13 -21.93 -47.42 2.02
N ILE A 14 -22.76 -46.88 1.13
CA ILE A 14 -24.08 -46.32 1.51
C ILE A 14 -24.98 -47.44 2.05
N ALA A 15 -25.02 -48.59 1.38
CA ALA A 15 -25.83 -49.72 1.81
C ALA A 15 -25.38 -50.28 3.18
N THR A 16 -24.07 -50.44 3.40
CA THR A 16 -23.52 -50.94 4.67
C THR A 16 -23.58 -49.89 5.79
N LYS A 17 -23.52 -48.59 5.47
CA LYS A 17 -23.68 -47.49 6.44
C LYS A 17 -25.04 -47.54 7.13
N HIS A 18 -26.13 -47.79 6.40
CA HIS A 18 -27.46 -47.90 7.01
C HIS A 18 -27.59 -49.11 7.94
N ILE A 19 -26.98 -50.24 7.59
CA ILE A 19 -26.97 -51.45 8.44
C ILE A 19 -26.15 -51.21 9.70
N ASN A 20 -24.96 -50.60 9.57
CA ASN A 20 -24.10 -50.28 10.71
C ASN A 20 -24.78 -49.25 11.64
N ASN A 21 -25.35 -48.18 11.08
CA ASN A 21 -26.08 -47.18 11.85
C ASN A 21 -27.30 -47.77 12.56
N ALA A 22 -28.04 -48.68 11.90
CA ALA A 22 -29.15 -49.38 12.53
C ALA A 22 -28.66 -50.29 13.68
N SER A 23 -27.55 -51.01 13.49
CA SER A 23 -26.92 -51.81 14.54
C SER A 23 -26.50 -50.94 15.73
N LEU A 24 -25.80 -49.83 15.49
CA LEU A 24 -25.37 -48.89 16.52
C LEU A 24 -26.57 -48.31 17.29
N TYR A 25 -27.61 -47.90 16.57
CA TYR A 25 -28.84 -47.36 17.16
C TYR A 25 -29.56 -48.40 18.02
N LEU A 26 -29.70 -49.63 17.55
CA LEU A 26 -30.31 -50.72 18.32
C LEU A 26 -29.48 -51.06 19.56
N THR A 27 -28.16 -51.17 19.44
CA THR A 27 -27.27 -51.39 20.58
C THR A 27 -27.40 -50.26 21.59
N LEU A 28 -27.42 -49.00 21.15
CA LEU A 28 -27.57 -47.85 22.04
C LEU A 28 -28.92 -47.87 22.76
N ARG A 29 -30.02 -48.16 22.05
CA ARG A 29 -31.36 -48.30 22.67
C ARG A 29 -31.44 -49.46 23.66
N ILE A 30 -30.81 -50.59 23.35
CA ILE A 30 -30.74 -51.73 24.27
C ILE A 30 -29.96 -51.33 25.52
N CYS A 31 -28.79 -50.70 25.38
CA CYS A 31 -28.00 -50.22 26.51
C CYS A 31 -28.75 -49.18 27.34
N GLU A 32 -29.44 -48.21 26.71
CA GLU A 32 -30.29 -47.23 27.41
C GLU A 32 -31.40 -47.92 28.21
N ASN A 33 -32.08 -48.90 27.63
CA ASN A 33 -33.15 -49.63 28.30
C ASN A 33 -32.64 -50.50 29.45
N ILE A 34 -31.47 -51.14 29.30
CA ILE A 34 -30.81 -51.87 30.38
C ILE A 34 -30.44 -50.91 31.50
N SER A 35 -29.82 -49.77 31.20
CA SER A 35 -29.44 -48.76 32.19
C SER A 35 -30.66 -48.20 32.93
N LYS A 36 -31.74 -47.87 32.23
CA LYS A 36 -33.01 -47.44 32.85
C LYS A 36 -33.58 -48.52 33.74
N LYS A 37 -33.56 -49.78 33.30
CA LYS A 37 -34.08 -50.90 34.11
C LYS A 37 -33.25 -51.14 35.36
N ILE A 38 -31.92 -50.99 35.28
CA ILE A 38 -31.04 -51.08 36.45
C ILE A 38 -31.33 -49.93 37.41
N ASN A 39 -31.53 -48.71 36.91
CA ASN A 39 -31.90 -47.56 37.73
C ASN A 39 -33.23 -47.80 38.45
N ASP A 40 -34.27 -48.22 37.72
CA ASP A 40 -35.56 -48.60 38.31
C ASP A 40 -35.40 -49.70 39.38
N MET A 41 -34.54 -50.70 39.15
CA MET A 41 -34.29 -51.77 40.13
C MET A 41 -33.56 -51.28 41.38
N LEU A 42 -32.75 -50.23 41.29
CA LEU A 42 -32.03 -49.62 42.40
C LEU A 42 -32.92 -48.70 43.24
N ASP A 43 -33.91 -48.04 42.63
CA ASP A 43 -34.87 -47.17 43.33
C ASP A 43 -35.78 -47.95 44.30
N TYR A 44 -36.11 -49.21 43.98
CA TYR A 44 -36.92 -50.06 44.85
C TYR A 44 -36.03 -50.83 45.87
N PRO A 45 -36.24 -50.65 47.19
CA PRO A 45 -35.35 -51.21 48.22
C PRO A 45 -35.21 -52.74 48.20
N LEU A 46 -36.29 -53.45 47.87
CA LEU A 46 -36.31 -54.92 47.82
C LEU A 46 -35.45 -55.45 46.66
N THR A 47 -35.61 -54.89 45.46
CA THR A 47 -34.85 -55.28 44.27
C THR A 47 -33.41 -54.80 44.34
N ALA A 48 -33.16 -53.64 44.95
CA ALA A 48 -31.82 -53.13 45.18
C ALA A 48 -31.01 -54.06 46.08
N ASN A 49 -31.60 -54.59 47.15
CA ASN A 49 -30.95 -55.57 48.03
C ASN A 49 -30.69 -56.89 47.31
N VAL A 50 -31.63 -57.38 46.50
CA VAL A 50 -31.41 -58.58 45.68
C VAL A 50 -30.26 -58.38 44.68
N LEU A 51 -30.19 -57.23 44.03
CA LEU A 51 -29.12 -56.88 43.09
C LEU A 51 -27.77 -56.78 43.83
N LYS A 52 -27.76 -56.12 45.00
CA LYS A 52 -26.57 -55.99 45.86
C LYS A 52 -26.09 -57.31 46.44
N ASN A 53 -26.97 -58.28 46.63
CA ASN A 53 -26.61 -59.62 47.08
C ASN A 53 -26.16 -60.52 45.93
N SER A 54 -26.66 -60.28 44.71
CA SER A 54 -26.27 -61.03 43.50
C SER A 54 -24.89 -60.60 42.97
N ILE A 55 -24.53 -59.35 43.21
CA ILE A 55 -23.21 -58.79 42.92
C ILE A 55 -22.39 -58.96 44.21
N SER A 56 -21.20 -59.59 44.15
CA SER A 56 -20.32 -59.75 45.33
C SER A 56 -20.19 -58.44 46.12
N THR A 57 -20.20 -58.52 47.45
CA THR A 57 -20.10 -57.37 48.38
C THR A 57 -18.93 -56.44 48.04
N PHE A 58 -17.83 -56.98 47.53
CA PHE A 58 -16.67 -56.21 47.07
C PHE A 58 -16.98 -55.26 45.90
N ASN A 59 -17.77 -55.72 44.93
CA ASN A 59 -18.14 -54.93 43.75
C ASN A 59 -19.20 -53.88 44.11
N THR A 60 -20.09 -54.17 45.07
CA THR A 60 -21.11 -53.20 45.51
C THR A 60 -20.52 -52.06 46.34
N GLU A 61 -19.49 -52.31 47.14
CA GLU A 61 -18.74 -51.25 47.83
C GLU A 61 -17.93 -50.39 46.85
N THR A 62 -17.32 -51.01 45.83
CA THR A 62 -16.63 -50.26 44.75
C THR A 62 -17.59 -49.35 43.99
N LEU A 63 -18.81 -49.82 43.68
CA LEU A 63 -19.84 -49.02 43.02
C LEU A 63 -20.36 -47.84 43.88
N LYS A 64 -20.45 -48.00 45.21
CA LYS A 64 -20.77 -46.88 46.11
C LYS A 64 -19.66 -45.82 46.11
N GLY A 65 -18.40 -46.22 45.98
CA GLY A 65 -17.28 -45.29 45.81
C GLY A 65 -17.37 -44.49 44.51
N LEU A 66 -17.91 -45.08 43.44
CA LEU A 66 -18.14 -44.44 42.15
C LEU A 66 -19.35 -43.47 42.16
N GLU A 67 -20.31 -43.65 43.08
CA GLU A 67 -21.49 -42.77 43.24
C GLU A 67 -21.11 -41.35 43.68
N GLN A 68 -19.96 -41.17 44.34
CA GLN A 68 -19.41 -39.87 44.70
C GLN A 68 -18.61 -39.18 43.58
N ILE A 69 -18.38 -39.87 42.46
CA ILE A 69 -17.64 -39.31 41.33
C ILE A 69 -18.65 -38.74 40.34
N ASN A 70 -18.64 -37.41 40.20
CA ASN A 70 -19.49 -36.72 39.23
C ASN A 70 -19.14 -37.18 37.80
N LEU A 71 -20.16 -37.33 36.96
CA LEU A 71 -20.03 -37.77 35.55
C LEU A 71 -19.02 -36.92 34.74
N HIS A 72 -18.72 -35.70 35.19
CA HIS A 72 -17.72 -34.80 34.62
C HIS A 72 -16.25 -35.30 34.75
N ASP A 73 -15.97 -36.26 35.65
CA ASP A 73 -14.63 -36.85 35.80
C ASP A 73 -14.37 -38.05 34.87
N PHE A 74 -15.42 -38.57 34.22
CA PHE A 74 -15.23 -39.46 33.09
C PHE A 74 -14.92 -38.60 31.87
N GLY A 75 -13.63 -38.28 31.67
CA GLY A 75 -13.08 -37.59 30.49
C GLY A 75 -13.24 -38.33 29.16
N ILE A 76 -14.28 -39.15 29.02
CA ILE A 76 -14.65 -39.84 27.79
C ILE A 76 -15.55 -38.89 27.00
N PHE A 77 -14.92 -37.97 26.28
CA PHE A 77 -15.57 -37.30 25.17
C PHE A 77 -15.69 -38.33 24.05
N LEU A 78 -16.90 -38.82 23.80
CA LEU A 78 -17.21 -39.51 22.55
C LEU A 78 -17.24 -38.43 21.46
N ASP A 79 -16.06 -37.98 21.04
CA ASP A 79 -15.92 -37.16 19.85
C ASP A 79 -16.32 -38.05 18.68
N LEU A 80 -17.54 -37.84 18.18
CA LEU A 80 -18.00 -38.44 16.94
C LEU A 80 -16.94 -38.14 15.88
N GLU A 81 -16.40 -39.17 15.24
CA GLU A 81 -15.42 -38.98 14.18
C GLU A 81 -16.00 -37.99 13.15
N PRO A 82 -15.27 -36.90 12.82
CA PRO A 82 -15.86 -35.84 12.01
C PRO A 82 -16.33 -36.42 10.68
N ASP A 83 -17.62 -36.23 10.38
CA ASP A 83 -18.29 -36.74 9.18
C ASP A 83 -17.51 -36.31 7.92
N GLU A 84 -17.45 -37.19 6.92
CA GLU A 84 -16.70 -36.93 5.67
C GLU A 84 -17.15 -35.63 4.99
N GLU A 85 -18.42 -35.23 5.15
CA GLU A 85 -18.98 -33.99 4.62
C GLU A 85 -18.37 -32.74 5.27
N GLU A 86 -18.20 -32.72 6.59
CA GLU A 86 -17.65 -31.56 7.30
C GLU A 86 -16.15 -31.37 6.99
N LYS A 87 -15.41 -32.48 6.83
CA LYS A 87 -14.01 -32.45 6.35
C LYS A 87 -13.92 -31.92 4.92
N ALA A 88 -14.83 -32.34 4.04
CA ALA A 88 -14.87 -31.84 2.67
C ALA A 88 -15.17 -30.34 2.61
N MET A 89 -16.08 -29.83 3.45
CA MET A 89 -16.34 -28.40 3.56
C MET A 89 -15.13 -27.62 4.09
N LEU A 90 -14.42 -28.14 5.09
CA LEU A 90 -13.19 -27.52 5.58
C LEU A 90 -12.11 -27.45 4.49
N GLU A 91 -11.93 -28.53 3.74
CA GLU A 91 -10.96 -28.58 2.64
C GLU A 91 -11.30 -27.60 1.53
N GLN A 92 -12.58 -27.49 1.17
CA GLN A 92 -13.07 -26.48 0.23
C GLN A 92 -12.77 -25.05 0.75
N ASN A 93 -13.02 -24.79 2.04
CA ASN A 93 -12.75 -23.48 2.64
C ASN A 93 -11.26 -23.15 2.66
N ILE A 94 -10.39 -24.14 2.93
CA ILE A 94 -8.93 -23.98 2.86
C ILE A 94 -8.51 -23.68 1.43
N GLN A 95 -9.04 -24.41 0.44
CA GLN A 95 -8.70 -24.20 -0.96
C GLN A 95 -9.14 -22.82 -1.46
N VAL A 96 -10.35 -22.36 -1.11
CA VAL A 96 -10.82 -21.01 -1.43
C VAL A 96 -9.94 -19.94 -0.74
N ALA A 97 -9.55 -20.16 0.52
CA ALA A 97 -8.67 -19.25 1.24
C ALA A 97 -7.26 -19.19 0.63
N LEU A 98 -6.75 -20.31 0.13
CA LEU A 98 -5.46 -20.39 -0.57
C LEU A 98 -5.53 -19.70 -1.94
N SER A 99 -6.59 -19.96 -2.72
CA SER A 99 -6.80 -19.33 -4.03
C SER A 99 -7.03 -17.82 -3.94
N SER A 100 -7.69 -17.35 -2.88
CA SER A 100 -7.87 -15.91 -2.62
C SER A 100 -6.64 -15.24 -2.00
N GLY A 101 -5.56 -15.99 -1.73
CA GLY A 101 -4.36 -15.48 -1.07
C GLY A 101 -4.57 -15.06 0.40
N GLY A 102 -5.70 -15.45 1.00
CA GLY A 102 -6.04 -15.11 2.38
C GLY A 102 -5.23 -15.86 3.44
N ILE A 103 -4.60 -16.97 3.07
CA ILE A 103 -3.67 -17.77 3.89
C ILE A 103 -2.48 -18.19 3.04
N ASP A 104 -1.38 -18.59 3.68
CA ASP A 104 -0.23 -19.20 3.00
C ASP A 104 -0.34 -20.73 2.97
N LEU A 105 0.48 -21.35 2.11
CA LEU A 105 0.49 -22.81 1.95
C LEU A 105 0.87 -23.53 3.26
N GLU A 106 1.79 -22.96 4.04
CA GLU A 106 2.20 -23.49 5.35
C GLU A 106 1.02 -23.50 6.33
N ASP A 107 0.29 -22.38 6.42
CA ASP A 107 -0.91 -22.27 7.27
C ASP A 107 -1.99 -23.30 6.86
N ALA A 108 -2.16 -23.54 5.56
CA ALA A 108 -3.09 -24.55 5.07
C ALA A 108 -2.70 -25.97 5.53
N ILE A 109 -1.40 -26.27 5.58
CA ILE A 109 -0.89 -27.57 6.08
C ILE A 109 -1.14 -27.70 7.59
N GLU A 110 -0.88 -26.65 8.37
CA GLU A 110 -1.13 -26.63 9.81
C GLU A 110 -2.62 -26.89 10.12
N ILE A 111 -3.52 -26.18 9.42
CA ILE A 111 -4.97 -26.29 9.65
C ILE A 111 -5.48 -27.68 9.29
N ARG A 112 -4.94 -28.33 8.26
CA ARG A 112 -5.30 -29.71 7.88
C ARG A 112 -4.90 -30.76 8.92
N GLN A 113 -3.87 -30.51 9.72
CA GLN A 113 -3.43 -31.45 10.76
C GLN A 113 -4.28 -31.40 12.04
N VAL A 114 -5.10 -30.35 12.20
CA VAL A 114 -5.95 -30.18 13.38
C VAL A 114 -7.15 -31.14 13.31
N ARG A 115 -7.21 -32.08 14.27
CA ARG A 115 -8.30 -33.08 14.35
C ARG A 115 -9.68 -32.49 14.66
N ASN A 116 -9.71 -31.38 15.40
CA ASN A 116 -10.95 -30.69 15.76
C ASN A 116 -11.33 -29.65 14.70
N LEU A 117 -12.42 -29.89 13.97
CA LEU A 117 -12.88 -29.02 12.89
C LEU A 117 -13.25 -27.60 13.35
N LYS A 118 -13.78 -27.44 14.57
CA LYS A 118 -14.12 -26.10 15.10
C LYS A 118 -12.85 -25.30 15.37
N LEU A 119 -11.82 -25.95 15.92
CA LEU A 119 -10.52 -25.34 16.16
C LEU A 119 -9.83 -24.98 14.83
N ALA A 120 -9.89 -25.87 13.83
CA ALA A 120 -9.34 -25.61 12.50
C ALA A 120 -9.98 -24.37 11.85
N ASN A 121 -11.30 -24.23 11.94
CA ASN A 121 -12.01 -23.05 11.42
C ASN A 121 -11.67 -21.75 12.18
N GLN A 122 -11.50 -21.82 13.50
CA GLN A 122 -11.06 -20.66 14.28
C GLN A 122 -9.64 -20.24 13.90
N MET A 123 -8.73 -21.19 13.73
CA MET A 123 -7.36 -20.94 13.29
C MET A 123 -7.32 -20.32 11.89
N LEU A 124 -8.12 -20.84 10.94
CA LEU A 124 -8.29 -20.28 9.60
C LEU A 124 -8.70 -18.79 9.67
N LYS A 125 -9.68 -18.46 10.51
CA LYS A 125 -10.14 -17.07 10.69
C LYS A 125 -9.06 -16.17 11.28
N MET A 126 -8.28 -16.66 12.25
CA MET A 126 -7.21 -15.88 12.87
C MET A 126 -6.08 -15.59 11.88
N LYS A 127 -5.59 -16.62 11.17
CA LYS A 127 -4.52 -16.47 10.17
C LYS A 127 -4.92 -15.50 9.06
N ARG A 128 -6.16 -15.58 8.55
CA ARG A 128 -6.71 -14.61 7.59
C ARG A 128 -6.69 -13.16 8.11
N LYS A 129 -7.08 -12.95 9.36
CA LYS A 129 -7.09 -11.62 9.98
C LYS A 129 -5.67 -11.08 10.14
N GLN A 130 -4.73 -11.92 10.56
CA GLN A 130 -3.32 -11.56 10.71
C GLN A 130 -2.70 -11.15 9.38
N LYS A 131 -2.93 -11.93 8.31
CA LYS A 131 -2.45 -11.59 6.97
C LYS A 131 -3.05 -10.29 6.44
N GLN A 132 -4.34 -10.05 6.66
CA GLN A 132 -4.99 -8.79 6.27
C GLN A 132 -4.46 -7.58 7.07
N GLN A 133 -4.07 -7.77 8.34
CA GLN A 133 -3.44 -6.73 9.14
C GLN A 133 -2.03 -6.43 8.62
N TYR A 134 -1.23 -7.47 8.37
CA TYR A 134 0.11 -7.32 7.81
C TYR A 134 0.08 -6.64 6.43
N ALA A 135 -0.82 -7.04 5.54
CA ALA A 135 -1.00 -6.39 4.24
C ALA A 135 -1.38 -4.91 4.36
N ARG A 136 -2.25 -4.55 5.34
CA ARG A 136 -2.59 -3.16 5.62
C ARG A 136 -1.40 -2.35 6.16
N GLN A 137 -0.60 -2.95 7.04
CA GLN A 137 0.62 -2.32 7.56
C GLN A 137 1.62 -2.07 6.44
N MET A 138 1.91 -3.08 5.62
CA MET A 138 2.79 -2.95 4.45
C MET A 138 2.30 -1.88 3.48
N GLN A 139 0.98 -1.80 3.23
CA GLN A 139 0.42 -0.76 2.36
C GLN A 139 0.53 0.64 2.98
N ALA A 140 0.32 0.76 4.30
CA ALA A 140 0.50 2.01 5.01
C ALA A 140 1.97 2.46 5.02
N GLU A 141 2.91 1.54 5.25
CA GLU A 141 4.35 1.80 5.20
C GLU A 141 4.79 2.20 3.79
N ALA A 142 4.35 1.48 2.75
CA ALA A 142 4.65 1.84 1.37
C ALA A 142 4.09 3.23 1.02
N SER A 143 2.87 3.54 1.46
CA SER A 143 2.28 4.87 1.27
C SER A 143 3.04 5.96 2.02
N GLN A 144 3.50 5.69 3.24
CA GLN A 144 4.31 6.61 4.02
C GLN A 144 5.67 6.85 3.37
N GLN A 145 6.35 5.79 2.91
CA GLN A 145 7.61 5.90 2.19
C GLN A 145 7.44 6.67 0.87
N GLN A 146 6.36 6.40 0.12
CA GLN A 146 6.06 7.15 -1.10
C GLN A 146 5.77 8.63 -0.81
N ALA A 147 5.05 8.93 0.28
CA ALA A 147 4.80 10.31 0.70
C ALA A 147 6.09 11.03 1.13
N GLN A 148 6.98 10.35 1.86
CA GLN A 148 8.29 10.88 2.23
C GLN A 148 9.16 11.11 1.00
N ALA A 149 9.22 10.15 0.07
CA ALA A 149 9.95 10.29 -1.18
C ALA A 149 9.40 11.45 -2.03
N GLN A 150 8.08 11.61 -2.11
CA GLN A 150 7.46 12.74 -2.81
C GLN A 150 7.76 14.07 -2.14
N THR A 151 7.82 14.11 -0.80
CA THR A 151 8.17 15.32 -0.05
C THR A 151 9.63 15.70 -0.27
N GLN A 152 10.55 14.74 -0.23
CA GLN A 152 11.97 14.97 -0.52
C GLN A 152 12.19 15.39 -1.98
N ALA A 153 11.50 14.75 -2.93
CA ALA A 153 11.55 15.14 -4.34
C ALA A 153 11.00 16.55 -4.56
N SER A 154 9.91 16.92 -3.87
CA SER A 154 9.34 18.27 -3.92
C SER A 154 10.27 19.31 -3.31
N GLN A 155 10.92 19.00 -2.18
CA GLN A 155 11.94 19.88 -1.59
C GLN A 155 13.15 20.06 -2.51
N ALA A 156 13.69 18.96 -3.05
CA ALA A 156 14.80 19.03 -4.00
C ALA A 156 14.42 19.80 -5.27
N ALA A 157 13.20 19.62 -5.78
CA ALA A 157 12.69 20.38 -6.92
C ALA A 157 12.53 21.87 -6.60
N ALA A 158 12.03 22.21 -5.42
CA ALA A 158 11.91 23.60 -4.97
C ALA A 158 13.29 24.26 -4.79
N GLU A 159 14.27 23.54 -4.24
CA GLU A 159 15.65 24.01 -4.12
C GLU A 159 16.31 24.21 -5.49
N GLN A 160 16.09 23.29 -6.43
CA GLN A 160 16.56 23.44 -7.81
C GLN A 160 15.89 24.62 -8.51
N GLU A 161 14.58 24.84 -8.31
CA GLU A 161 13.87 26.00 -8.86
C GLU A 161 14.44 27.30 -8.30
N VAL A 162 14.70 27.36 -6.98
CA VAL A 162 15.32 28.54 -6.35
C VAL A 162 16.73 28.78 -6.88
N GLN A 163 17.56 27.74 -7.01
CA GLN A 163 18.90 27.86 -7.60
C GLN A 163 18.83 28.34 -9.06
N LYS A 164 17.90 27.81 -9.85
CA LYS A 164 17.66 28.23 -11.23
C LYS A 164 17.20 29.69 -11.29
N GLN A 165 16.33 30.11 -10.38
CA GLN A 165 15.86 31.49 -10.28
C GLN A 165 16.97 32.45 -9.86
N GLN A 166 17.86 32.03 -8.96
CA GLN A 166 19.05 32.79 -8.58
C GLN A 166 20.04 32.92 -9.74
N ALA A 167 20.27 31.84 -10.50
CA ALA A 167 21.11 31.85 -11.69
C ALA A 167 20.55 32.78 -12.77
N LEU A 168 19.24 32.68 -13.07
CA LEU A 168 18.56 33.56 -14.02
C LEU A 168 18.55 35.03 -13.57
N THR A 169 18.37 35.30 -12.28
CA THR A 169 18.45 36.67 -11.75
C THR A 169 19.87 37.22 -11.87
N SER A 170 20.88 36.40 -11.55
CA SER A 170 22.29 36.79 -11.69
C SER A 170 22.65 37.06 -13.16
N GLU A 171 22.17 36.21 -14.07
CA GLU A 171 22.35 36.39 -15.51
C GLU A 171 21.64 37.66 -16.01
N LYS A 172 20.42 37.94 -15.54
CA LYS A 172 19.72 39.19 -15.85
C LYS A 172 20.46 40.42 -15.33
N VAL A 173 20.99 40.39 -14.11
CA VAL A 173 21.78 41.50 -13.56
C VAL A 173 23.06 41.71 -14.37
N ASN A 174 23.75 40.64 -14.74
CA ASN A 174 24.94 40.72 -15.60
C ASN A 174 24.59 41.27 -16.99
N PHE A 175 23.47 40.83 -17.56
CA PHE A 175 22.98 41.33 -18.85
C PHE A 175 22.60 42.81 -18.78
N GLU A 176 21.96 43.24 -17.69
CA GLU A 176 21.56 44.63 -17.48
C GLU A 176 22.78 45.53 -17.22
N GLN A 177 23.77 45.06 -16.46
CA GLN A 177 25.06 45.73 -16.32
C GLN A 177 25.80 45.83 -17.66
N ALA A 178 25.86 44.76 -18.44
CA ALA A 178 26.47 44.77 -19.77
C ALA A 178 25.76 45.73 -20.71
N LYS A 179 24.42 45.76 -20.69
CA LYS A 179 23.61 46.71 -21.46
C LYS A 179 23.87 48.15 -21.04
N SER A 180 23.95 48.42 -19.74
CA SER A 180 24.28 49.76 -19.22
C SER A 180 25.69 50.18 -19.64
N GLN A 181 26.69 49.30 -19.55
CA GLN A 181 28.04 49.59 -20.07
C GLN A 181 28.04 49.85 -21.57
N PHE A 182 27.25 49.11 -22.34
CA PHE A 182 27.12 49.32 -23.78
C PHE A 182 26.43 50.66 -24.11
N GLU A 183 25.40 51.05 -23.36
CA GLU A 183 24.77 52.37 -23.47
C GLU A 183 25.73 53.50 -23.12
N ILE A 184 26.57 53.34 -22.09
CA ILE A 184 27.62 54.30 -21.75
C ILE A 184 28.64 54.43 -22.89
N GLN A 185 29.10 53.30 -23.45
CA GLN A 185 30.02 53.33 -24.60
C GLN A 185 29.38 53.99 -25.83
N ARG A 186 28.10 53.69 -26.12
CA ARG A 186 27.36 54.36 -27.20
C ARG A 186 27.26 55.85 -26.96
N MET A 187 26.93 56.27 -25.74
CA MET A 187 26.81 57.68 -25.38
C MET A 187 28.15 58.41 -25.46
N GLN A 188 29.25 57.77 -25.04
CA GLN A 188 30.60 58.30 -25.19
C GLN A 188 30.98 58.44 -26.67
N ALA A 189 30.71 57.42 -27.49
CA ALA A 189 30.96 57.46 -28.92
C ALA A 189 30.11 58.53 -29.61
N GLU A 190 28.81 58.63 -29.30
CA GLU A 190 27.92 59.68 -29.81
C GLU A 190 28.40 61.07 -29.39
N ALA A 191 28.84 61.26 -28.13
CA ALA A 191 29.40 62.52 -27.67
C ALA A 191 30.72 62.88 -28.36
N GLN A 192 31.56 61.89 -28.67
CA GLN A 192 32.83 62.07 -29.35
C GLN A 192 32.63 62.43 -30.83
N ILE A 193 31.77 61.70 -31.52
CA ILE A 193 31.32 62.01 -32.89
C ILE A 193 30.69 63.41 -32.93
N LYS A 194 29.89 63.78 -31.93
CA LYS A 194 29.27 65.10 -31.87
C LYS A 194 30.30 66.22 -31.65
N ARG A 195 31.38 65.98 -30.89
CA ARG A 195 32.49 66.94 -30.78
C ARG A 195 33.25 67.07 -32.08
N GLU A 196 33.49 65.97 -32.78
CA GLU A 196 34.15 65.98 -34.10
C GLU A 196 33.30 66.76 -35.11
N LEU A 197 32.00 66.47 -35.20
CA LEU A 197 31.05 67.22 -36.03
C LEU A 197 31.03 68.71 -35.68
N MET A 198 30.95 69.08 -34.40
CA MET A 198 31.01 70.51 -34.02
C MET A 198 32.35 71.15 -34.40
N SER A 199 33.46 70.43 -34.31
CA SER A 199 34.77 70.94 -34.72
C SER A 199 34.86 71.12 -36.24
N GLU A 200 34.29 70.20 -37.02
CA GLU A 200 34.19 70.33 -38.47
C GLU A 200 33.25 71.47 -38.84
N GLU A 201 32.07 71.57 -38.23
CA GLU A 201 31.14 72.68 -38.45
C GLU A 201 31.79 74.03 -38.11
N PHE A 202 32.56 74.11 -37.03
CA PHE A 202 33.33 75.31 -36.68
C PHE A 202 34.40 75.62 -37.72
N ASN A 203 35.18 74.63 -38.17
CA ASN A 203 36.18 74.81 -39.23
C ASN A 203 35.55 75.26 -40.56
N TYR A 204 34.41 74.69 -40.94
CA TYR A 204 33.65 75.10 -42.11
C TYR A 204 33.09 76.52 -41.95
N GLN A 205 32.62 76.90 -40.76
CA GLN A 205 32.18 78.26 -40.47
C GLN A 205 33.34 79.26 -40.59
N VAL A 206 34.51 78.96 -40.03
CA VAL A 206 35.70 79.82 -40.15
C VAL A 206 36.13 79.97 -41.61
N GLN A 207 36.13 78.89 -42.40
CA GLN A 207 36.42 78.98 -43.84
C GLN A 207 35.38 79.82 -44.58
N LEU A 208 34.10 79.65 -44.28
CA LEU A 208 33.02 80.45 -44.86
C LEU A 208 33.13 81.93 -44.48
N GLU A 209 33.45 82.25 -43.22
CA GLU A 209 33.71 83.62 -42.77
C GLU A 209 34.96 84.21 -43.41
N GLN A 210 36.03 83.42 -43.58
CA GLN A 210 37.24 83.86 -44.26
C GLN A 210 36.99 84.13 -45.75
N ILE A 211 36.20 83.29 -46.42
CA ILE A 211 35.75 83.50 -47.80
C ILE A 211 34.84 84.74 -47.89
N LYS A 212 33.93 84.95 -46.92
CA LYS A 212 33.10 86.16 -46.87
C LYS A 212 33.95 87.42 -46.64
N MET A 213 34.91 87.39 -45.73
CA MET A 213 35.85 88.51 -45.53
C MET A 213 36.72 88.75 -46.76
N GLN A 214 37.17 87.70 -47.46
CA GLN A 214 37.89 87.84 -48.73
C GLN A 214 36.99 88.43 -49.83
N ALA A 215 35.72 88.05 -49.88
CA ALA A 215 34.75 88.62 -50.79
C ALA A 215 34.44 90.09 -50.45
N GLU A 216 34.31 90.45 -49.17
CA GLU A 216 34.13 91.84 -48.73
C GLU A 216 35.37 92.69 -48.98
N THR A 217 36.56 92.22 -48.63
CA THR A 217 37.82 92.93 -48.94
C THR A 217 38.09 93.02 -50.44
N GLY A 218 37.70 92.01 -51.22
CA GLY A 218 37.73 92.09 -52.69
C GLY A 218 36.76 93.16 -53.22
N ARG A 219 35.56 93.23 -52.64
CA ARG A 219 34.56 94.24 -52.99
C ARG A 219 34.99 95.65 -52.58
N GLU A 220 35.63 95.81 -51.43
CA GLU A 220 36.21 97.08 -50.96
C GLU A 220 37.37 97.52 -51.85
N LYS A 221 38.28 96.61 -52.24
CA LYS A 221 39.36 96.89 -53.21
C LYS A 221 38.82 97.27 -54.59
N GLU A 222 37.77 96.60 -55.08
CA GLU A 222 37.10 97.00 -56.33
C GLU A 222 36.41 98.37 -56.22
N ILE A 223 35.92 98.74 -55.04
CA ILE A 223 35.36 100.07 -54.78
C ILE A 223 36.48 101.14 -54.72
N GLU A 224 37.63 100.83 -54.14
CA GLU A 224 38.82 101.71 -54.10
C GLU A 224 39.45 101.89 -55.50
N ASP A 225 39.67 100.82 -56.26
CA ASP A 225 40.21 100.90 -57.63
C ASP A 225 39.29 101.68 -58.58
N ARG A 226 37.96 101.66 -58.33
CA ARG A 226 36.99 102.50 -59.06
C ARG A 226 37.08 103.98 -58.70
N LYS A 227 37.57 104.32 -57.51
CA LYS A 227 37.85 105.72 -57.14
C LYS A 227 39.16 106.20 -57.77
N ASP A 228 40.19 105.36 -57.84
CA ASP A 228 41.48 105.72 -58.44
C ASP A 228 41.41 105.96 -59.96
N LYS A 229 40.53 105.24 -60.67
CA LYS A 229 40.26 105.47 -62.10
C LYS A 229 39.48 106.76 -62.41
N ARG A 230 38.99 107.51 -61.41
CA ARG A 230 38.36 108.83 -61.61
C ARG A 230 39.36 109.99 -61.65
N THR A 231 40.64 109.73 -61.39
CA THR A 231 41.68 110.74 -61.20
C THR A 231 42.75 110.76 -62.30
N ARG A 232 42.56 110.03 -63.40
CA ARG A 232 43.40 110.10 -64.61
C ARG A 232 42.57 110.40 -65.85
#